data_AF-A0A955Q0A4-F1
#
_entry.id   AF-A0A955Q0A4-F1
#
_cell.length_a   1.000
_cell.length_b   1.000
_cell.length_c   1.000
_cell.angle_alpha   90.00
_cell.angle_beta   90.00
_cell.angle_gamma   90.00
#
_symmetry.space_group_name_H-M   'P 1'
#
loop_
_entity.id
_entity.type
_entity.pdbx_description
1 polymer ?
#
loop_
_entity_poly.entity_id
_entity_poly.type
_entity_poly.pdbx_seq_one_letter_code
_entity_poly.pdbx_strand_id
1 'polypeptide(L)' 'MMTIEESILGFLVALAAGALIGLERQQDLGAERKTGIGGVRTFPLIALAGAMSAFISQVLGVWPIIATLL' A
#
# COMPACT_ATOMS: atom_id res chain seq x y z
N MET A 1 -8.29 20.24 2.14
CA MET A 1 -9.07 19.06 1.72
C MET A 1 -8.50 18.65 0.38
N MET A 2 -7.90 17.45 0.28
CA MET A 2 -7.40 16.98 -1.02
C MET A 2 -8.56 16.88 -2.01
N THR A 3 -8.30 17.28 -3.24
CA THR A 3 -9.21 17.08 -4.36
C THR A 3 -9.34 15.59 -4.68
N ILE A 4 -10.42 15.23 -5.38
CA ILE A 4 -10.65 13.85 -5.82
C ILE A 4 -9.50 13.40 -6.75
N GLU A 5 -9.00 14.29 -7.60
CA GLU A 5 -7.89 14.02 -8.51
C GLU A 5 -6.59 13.68 -7.76
N GLU A 6 -6.23 14.47 -6.74
CA GLU A 6 -5.06 14.20 -5.90
C GLU A 6 -5.18 12.85 -5.16
N SER A 7 -6.39 12.52 -4.70
CA SER A 7 -6.64 11.24 -4.03
C SER A 7 -6.47 10.06 -4.99
N ILE A 8 -7.04 10.16 -6.20
CA ILE A 8 -6.90 9.13 -7.25
C ILE A 8 -5.44 8.96 -7.64
N LEU A 9 -4.70 10.06 -7.85
CA LEU A 9 -3.26 10.01 -8.12
C LEU A 9 -2.51 9.33 -6.99
N GLY A 10 -2.82 9.64 -5.73
CA GLY A 10 -2.25 8.97 -4.56
C GLY A 10 -2.47 7.45 -4.57
N PHE A 11 -3.68 7.00 -4.90
CA PHE A 11 -3.98 5.57 -5.03
C PHE A 11 -3.24 4.91 -6.20
N LEU A 12 -3.14 5.59 -7.35
CA LEU A 12 -2.39 5.09 -8.51
C LEU A 12 -0.90 4.97 -8.21
N VAL A 13 -0.33 5.97 -7.52
CA VAL A 13 1.08 5.95 -7.08
C VAL A 13 1.31 4.81 -6.09
N ALA A 14 0.42 4.62 -5.11
CA ALA A 14 0.52 3.52 -4.17
C ALA A 14 0.43 2.15 -4.86
N LEU A 15 -0.51 1.98 -5.80
CA LEU A 15 -0.64 0.77 -6.59
C LEU A 15 0.64 0.50 -7.40
N ALA A 16 1.15 1.51 -8.11
CA ALA A 16 2.35 1.39 -8.93
C ALA A 16 3.58 1.06 -8.09
N ALA A 17 3.77 1.74 -6.96
CA ALA A 17 4.87 1.49 -6.03
C ALA A 17 4.81 0.07 -5.46
N GLY A 18 3.64 -0.37 -4.98
CA GLY A 18 3.48 -1.74 -4.47
C GLY A 18 3.63 -2.80 -5.57
N ALA A 19 3.16 -2.54 -6.80
CA ALA A 19 3.37 -3.43 -7.93
C ALA A 19 4.86 -3.56 -8.29
N LEU A 20 5.61 -2.45 -8.30
CA LEU A 20 7.05 -2.45 -8.59
C LEU A 20 7.82 -3.28 -7.56
N ILE A 21 7.56 -3.04 -6.26
CA ILE A 21 8.16 -3.82 -5.16
C ILE A 21 7.80 -5.31 -5.30
N GLY A 22 6.54 -5.60 -5.63
CA GLY A 22 6.07 -6.96 -5.82
C GLY A 22 6.70 -7.67 -7.02
N LEU A 23 7.02 -6.94 -8.10
CA LEU A 23 7.72 -7.46 -9.27
C LEU A 23 9.19 -7.73 -8.98
N GLU A 24 9.90 -6.78 -8.38
CA GLU A 24 11.30 -6.94 -7.98
C GLU A 24 11.48 -8.17 -7.09
N ARG A 25 10.63 -8.29 -6.05
CA ARG A 25 10.65 -9.46 -5.17
C ARG A 25 10.37 -10.77 -5.90
N GLN A 26 9.47 -10.79 -6.88
CA GLN A 26 9.22 -12.00 -7.67
C GLN A 26 10.40 -12.37 -8.56
N GLN A 27 11.07 -11.38 -9.13
CA GLN A 27 12.27 -11.58 -9.92
C GLN A 27 13.40 -12.15 -9.05
N ASP A 28 13.62 -11.59 -7.86
CA ASP A 28 14.62 -12.08 -6.91
C ASP A 28 14.34 -13.52 -6.46
N LEU A 29 13.10 -13.82 -6.08
CA LEU A 29 12.71 -15.18 -5.67
C LEU A 29 12.88 -16.19 -6.82
N GLY A 30 12.56 -15.78 -8.05
CA GLY A 30 12.77 -16.60 -9.25
C GLY A 30 14.25 -16.82 -9.57
N ALA A 31 15.07 -15.77 -9.48
CA ALA A 31 16.50 -15.82 -9.75
C ALA A 31 17.26 -16.67 -8.72
N GLU A 32 16.92 -16.52 -7.44
CA GLU A 32 17.58 -17.25 -6.36
C GLU A 32 16.97 -18.64 -6.09
N ARG A 33 15.96 -19.07 -6.88
CA ARG A 33 15.16 -20.30 -6.66
C ARG A 33 14.64 -20.44 -5.23
N LYS A 34 14.42 -19.31 -4.54
CA LYS A 34 13.92 -19.29 -3.17
C LYS A 34 12.40 -19.38 -3.20
N THR A 35 11.85 -20.21 -2.31
CA THR A 35 10.41 -20.17 -2.04
C THR A 35 10.14 -18.95 -1.15
N GLY A 36 9.27 -18.07 -1.61
CA GLY A 36 8.90 -16.86 -0.88
C GLY A 36 7.42 -16.58 -0.99
N ILE A 37 6.85 -16.05 0.10
CA ILE A 37 5.45 -15.62 0.14
C ILE A 37 5.41 -14.13 -0.23
N GLY A 38 4.47 -13.77 -1.11
CA GLY A 38 4.23 -12.40 -1.52
C GLY A 38 5.00 -11.96 -2.78
N GLY A 39 4.38 -11.07 -3.55
CA GLY A 39 4.88 -10.59 -4.83
C GLY A 39 3.92 -9.56 -5.46
N VAL A 40 3.82 -9.54 -6.80
CA VAL A 40 3.05 -8.53 -7.57
C VAL A 40 1.57 -8.41 -7.20
N ARG A 41 0.99 -9.38 -6.48
CA ARG A 41 -0.39 -9.31 -6.01
C ARG A 41 -0.51 -8.76 -4.59
N THR A 42 0.42 -9.09 -3.69
CA THR A 42 0.30 -8.75 -2.26
C THR A 42 0.82 -7.36 -1.95
N PHE A 43 1.97 -6.98 -2.51
CA PHE A 43 2.57 -5.67 -2.25
C PHE A 43 1.72 -4.47 -2.74
N PRO A 44 1.09 -4.50 -3.94
CA PRO A 44 0.16 -3.44 -4.31
C PRO A 44 -1.08 -3.36 -3.41
N LEU A 45 -1.62 -4.50 -2.94
CA LEU A 45 -2.74 -4.49 -2.01
C LEU A 45 -2.37 -3.88 -0.65
N ILE A 46 -1.17 -4.18 -0.14
CA ILE A 46 -0.64 -3.58 1.09
C ILE A 46 -0.45 -2.06 0.91
N ALA A 47 0.14 -1.65 -0.21
CA ALA A 47 0.35 -0.22 -0.50
C ALA A 47 -0.99 0.54 -0.62
N LEU A 48 -1.98 -0.04 -1.29
CA LEU A 48 -3.34 0.49 -1.36
C LEU A 48 -4.00 0.58 0.02
N ALA A 49 -3.84 -0.43 0.88
CA ALA A 49 -4.37 -0.39 2.24
C ALA A 49 -3.76 0.76 3.07
N GLY A 50 -2.46 1.03 2.88
CA GLY A 50 -1.79 2.20 3.47
C GLY A 50 -2.35 3.52 2.94
N ALA A 51 -2.50 3.66 1.63
CA ALA A 51 -3.10 4.85 1.01
C ALA A 51 -4.55 5.07 1.47
N MET A 52 -5.34 4.00 1.61
CA MET A 52 -6.70 4.06 2.15
C MET A 52 -6.70 4.51 3.61
N SER A 53 -5.76 4.02 4.41
CA SER A 53 -5.62 4.44 5.82
C SER A 53 -5.31 5.93 5.93
N ALA A 54 -4.42 6.45 5.08
CA ALA A 54 -4.09 7.87 5.02
C ALA A 54 -5.25 8.74 4.51
N PHE A 55 -6.08 8.22 3.60
CA PHE A 55 -7.29 8.89 3.16
C PHE A 55 -8.34 8.97 4.28
N ILE A 56 -8.58 7.85 4.96
CA ILE A 56 -9.53 7.75 6.07
C ILE A 56 -9.10 8.62 7.27
N SER A 57 -7.79 8.74 7.55
CA SER A 57 -7.29 9.57 8.64
C SER A 57 -7.60 11.06 8.45
N GLN A 58 -7.83 11.53 7.22
CA GLN A 58 -8.27 12.91 6.98
C GLN A 58 -9.69 13.17 7.50
N VAL A 59 -10.52 12.13 7.59
CA VAL A 59 -11.90 12.21 8.09
C VAL A 59 -11.95 11.91 9.59
N LEU A 60 -11.26 10.87 10.04
CA LEU A 60 -11.31 10.41 11.43
C LEU A 60 -10.31 11.11 12.35
N GLY A 61 -9.30 11.80 11.81
CA GLY A 61 -8.25 12.43 12.61
C GLY A 61 -7.47 11.41 13.45
N VAL A 62 -7.09 11.79 14.67
CA VAL A 62 -6.26 10.98 15.57
C VAL A 62 -7.03 9.85 16.29
N TRP A 63 -8.36 9.83 16.20
CA TRP A 63 -9.23 8.91 16.96
C TRP A 63 -8.92 7.42 16.79
N PRO A 64 -8.60 6.91 15.59
CA PRO A 64 -8.26 5.50 15.42
C PRO A 64 -6.99 5.09 16.17
N ILE A 65 -6.00 5.98 16.25
CA ILE A 65 -4.74 5.73 16.96
C ILE A 65 -5.02 5.60 18.46
N ILE A 66 -5.83 6.51 19.02
CA ILE A 66 -6.24 6.48 20.42
C ILE A 66 -7.01 5.18 20.72
N ALA A 67 -7.95 4.79 19.85
CA ALA A 67 -8.76 3.59 20.03
C ALA A 67 -7.92 2.29 19.99
N THR A 68 -6.83 2.24 19.22
CA THR A 68 -5.94 1.06 19.16
C THR A 68 -4.94 0.97 20.31
N LEU A 69 -4.73 2.05 21.07
CA LEU A 69 -3.76 2.12 22.17
C LEU A 69 -4.39 1.88 23.56
N LEU A 70 -5.73 1.89 23.65
CA LEU A 70 -6.51 1.57 24.86
C LEU A 70 -6.94 0.09 24.85
#